data_AF-A0A7J3A363-F1
#
_entry.id   AF-A0A7J3A363-F1
#
_cell.length_a   1.000
_cell.length_b   1.000
_cell.length_c   1.000
_cell.angle_alpha   90.00
_cell.angle_beta   90.00
_cell.angle_gamma   90.00
#
_symmetry.space_group_name_H-M   'P 1'
#
loop_
_entity.id
_entity.type
_entity.pdbx_description
1 polymer ?
#
loop_
_entity_poly.entity_id
_entity_poly.type
_entity_poly.pdbx_seq_one_letter_code
_entity_poly.pdbx_strand_id
1 'polypeptide(L)'
;MGQTSLDEHLKFKSYFLLGCVYDGKEAKAYLKLLDMEDNKVEILYDESGHKPYCYVLESLEEVENLKLPGVVKVEVEKKHDLFRDREIKLTKIYASDPLAIGGTSNSIRERLRAWEADIPYHLCYLYDMKLIPSIPYRLDGGKLLPVEPDRD
;
A
#
# COMPACT_ATOMS: atom_id res chain seq x y z
N MET A 1 33.42 37.17 5.48
CA MET A 1 32.97 36.13 4.51
C MET A 1 32.26 35.08 5.33
N GLY A 2 30.94 35.03 5.19
CA GLY A 2 30.08 34.20 6.04
C GLY A 2 30.36 32.73 5.82
N GLN A 3 30.62 32.03 6.92
CA GLN A 3 30.68 30.58 6.96
C GLN A 3 29.23 30.11 6.83
N THR A 4 28.78 29.80 5.61
CA THR A 4 27.52 29.11 5.37
C THR A 4 27.59 27.82 6.17
N SER A 5 26.81 27.69 7.25
CA SER A 5 26.89 26.50 8.10
C SER A 5 26.44 25.30 7.25
N LEU A 6 27.06 24.15 7.49
CA LEU A 6 26.71 22.88 6.84
C LEU A 6 25.21 22.54 7.00
N ASP A 7 24.54 23.16 7.99
CA ASP A 7 23.13 22.96 8.33
C ASP A 7 22.17 23.57 7.30
N GLU A 8 22.54 24.66 6.61
CA GLU A 8 21.68 25.26 5.58
C GLU A 8 21.49 24.33 4.36
N HIS A 9 22.42 23.41 4.11
CA HIS A 9 22.35 22.47 2.99
C HIS A 9 21.59 21.17 3.33
N LEU A 10 21.12 21.01 4.57
CA LEU A 10 20.39 19.83 5.05
C LEU A 10 18.93 20.13 5.41
N LYS A 11 18.35 21.21 4.87
CA LYS A 11 16.89 21.39 4.90
C LYS A 11 16.25 20.44 3.90
N PHE A 12 15.79 19.30 4.39
CA PHE A 12 14.97 18.40 3.60
C PHE A 12 13.55 18.97 3.53
N LYS A 13 13.04 19.04 2.31
CA LYS A 13 11.64 19.38 2.06
C LYS A 13 10.74 18.39 2.80
N SER A 14 9.83 18.93 3.61
CA SER A 14 8.95 18.17 4.47
C SER A 14 7.50 18.28 4.01
N TYR A 15 6.75 17.20 4.20
CA TYR A 15 5.42 17.02 3.66
C TYR A 15 4.47 16.45 4.70
N PHE A 16 3.22 16.91 4.73
CA PHE A 16 2.14 16.16 5.39
C PHE A 16 1.50 15.18 4.42
N LEU A 17 1.42 13.90 4.80
CA LEU A 17 0.67 12.92 4.02
C LEU A 17 -0.84 13.14 4.22
N LEU A 18 -1.54 13.67 3.22
CA LEU A 18 -2.99 13.91 3.31
C LEU A 18 -3.80 12.61 3.11
N GLY A 19 -3.28 11.69 2.30
CA GLY A 19 -3.95 10.40 2.05
C GLY A 19 -3.43 9.67 0.82
N CYS A 20 -4.04 8.50 0.58
CA CYS A 20 -3.73 7.60 -0.52
C CYS A 20 -4.98 7.39 -1.38
N VAL A 21 -4.81 7.32 -2.70
CA VAL A 21 -5.86 7.04 -3.68
C VAL A 21 -5.34 6.03 -4.71
N TYR A 22 -6.23 5.25 -5.32
CA TYR A 22 -5.90 4.40 -6.46
C TYR A 22 -6.24 5.11 -7.77
N ASP A 23 -5.30 5.14 -8.70
CA ASP A 23 -5.53 5.57 -10.08
C ASP A 23 -5.79 4.35 -10.96
N GLY A 24 -7.04 4.19 -11.42
CA GLY A 24 -7.42 3.07 -12.29
C GLY A 24 -6.86 3.16 -13.72
N LYS A 25 -6.39 4.34 -14.17
CA LYS A 25 -5.76 4.49 -15.50
C LYS A 25 -4.31 4.02 -15.47
N GLU A 26 -3.58 4.45 -14.44
CA GLU A 26 -2.17 4.08 -14.23
C GLU A 26 -2.02 2.72 -13.52
N ALA A 27 -3.12 2.18 -12.98
CA ALA A 27 -3.17 0.96 -12.17
C ALA A 27 -2.20 0.98 -10.98
N LYS A 28 -2.08 2.15 -10.33
CA LYS A 28 -1.13 2.44 -9.24
C LYS A 28 -1.80 3.20 -8.10
N ALA A 29 -1.29 3.00 -6.88
CA ALA A 29 -1.55 3.94 -5.79
C ALA A 29 -0.84 5.27 -6.04
N TYR A 30 -1.38 6.36 -5.53
CA TYR A 30 -0.66 7.61 -5.36
C TYR A 30 -1.01 8.28 -4.04
N LEU A 31 -0.04 9.03 -3.54
CA LEU A 31 -0.12 9.78 -2.30
C LEU A 31 -0.31 11.26 -2.60
N LYS A 32 -1.13 11.92 -1.78
CA LYS A 32 -1.28 13.38 -1.78
C LYS A 32 -0.43 13.95 -0.65
N LEU A 33 0.56 14.73 -1.00
CA LEU A 33 1.55 15.29 -0.09
C LEU A 33 1.39 16.81 -0.05
N LEU A 34 1.08 17.36 1.12
CA LEU A 34 1.06 18.81 1.32
C LEU A 34 2.48 19.27 1.65
N ASP A 35 3.09 20.03 0.76
CA ASP A 35 4.34 20.75 1.02
C ASP A 35 4.14 21.75 2.14
N MET A 36 4.95 21.65 3.20
CA MET A 36 4.87 22.50 4.38
C MET A 36 5.41 23.92 4.15
N GLU A 37 6.25 24.14 3.14
CA GLU A 37 6.82 25.45 2.83
C GLU A 37 5.91 26.29 1.93
N ASP A 38 5.37 25.69 0.86
CA ASP A 38 4.62 26.42 -0.16
C ASP A 38 3.09 26.17 -0.15
N ASN A 39 2.62 25.28 0.74
CA ASN A 39 1.22 24.87 0.89
C ASN A 39 0.58 24.29 -0.38
N LYS A 40 1.37 23.69 -1.29
CA LYS A 40 0.84 22.98 -2.47
C LYS A 40 0.71 21.49 -2.21
N VAL A 41 -0.28 20.89 -2.88
CA VAL A 41 -0.46 19.44 -2.88
C VAL A 41 0.28 18.84 -4.07
N GLU A 42 1.28 18.02 -3.78
CA GLU A 42 2.02 17.20 -4.73
C GLU A 42 1.45 15.77 -4.79
N ILE A 43 1.55 15.15 -5.96
CA ILE A 43 1.15 13.76 -6.19
C ILE A 43 2.40 12.91 -6.35
N LEU A 44 2.52 11.86 -5.53
CA LEU A 44 3.59 10.87 -5.63
C LEU A 44 2.98 9.50 -5.95
N TYR A 45 3.24 9.00 -7.16
CA TYR A 45 2.80 7.68 -7.59
C TYR A 45 3.67 6.57 -6.98
N ASP A 46 3.06 5.41 -6.75
CA ASP A 46 3.75 4.20 -6.34
C ASP A 46 4.65 3.64 -7.46
N GLU A 47 5.90 3.36 -7.11
CA GLU A 47 6.88 2.67 -7.96
C GLU A 47 7.33 1.32 -7.39
N SER A 48 6.75 0.87 -6.27
CA SER A 48 7.04 -0.44 -5.68
C SER A 48 6.39 -1.60 -6.43
N GLY A 49 5.35 -1.31 -7.22
CA GLY A 49 4.56 -2.32 -7.93
C GLY A 49 3.53 -3.00 -7.02
N HIS A 50 3.08 -2.31 -5.97
CA HIS A 50 2.07 -2.84 -5.04
C HIS A 50 0.77 -3.10 -5.77
N LYS A 51 0.18 -4.28 -5.53
CA LYS A 51 -1.06 -4.71 -6.18
C LYS A 51 -2.13 -5.04 -5.15
N PRO A 52 -3.41 -4.83 -5.47
CA PRO A 52 -4.50 -5.34 -4.66
C PRO A 52 -4.35 -6.85 -4.47
N TYR A 53 -4.63 -7.34 -3.27
CA TYR A 53 -4.56 -8.77 -3.00
C TYR A 53 -5.59 -9.20 -1.96
N CYS A 54 -5.81 -10.51 -1.87
CA CYS A 54 -6.51 -11.16 -0.76
C CYS A 54 -5.88 -12.53 -0.49
N TYR A 55 -6.26 -13.15 0.64
CA TYR A 55 -5.81 -14.50 0.99
C TYR A 55 -6.95 -15.50 0.95
N VAL A 56 -6.65 -16.75 0.62
CA VAL A 56 -7.58 -17.88 0.62
C VAL A 56 -6.92 -19.12 1.23
N LEU A 57 -7.72 -20.11 1.65
CA LEU A 57 -7.20 -21.37 2.22
C LEU A 57 -6.92 -22.43 1.15
N GLU A 58 -7.59 -22.31 0.01
CA GLU A 58 -7.42 -23.11 -1.18
C GLU A 58 -5.95 -23.11 -1.59
N SER A 59 -5.46 -24.25 -2.04
CA SER A 59 -4.11 -24.42 -2.53
C SER A 59 -3.89 -23.61 -3.81
N LEU A 60 -2.62 -23.34 -4.12
CA LEU A 60 -2.22 -22.61 -5.32
C LEU A 60 -2.82 -23.25 -6.60
N GLU A 61 -2.78 -24.58 -6.70
CA GLU A 61 -3.32 -25.32 -7.86
C GLU A 61 -4.84 -25.20 -7.96
N GLU A 62 -5.57 -25.26 -6.84
CA GLU A 62 -7.02 -25.06 -6.82
C GLU A 62 -7.39 -23.65 -7.30
N VAL A 63 -6.68 -22.63 -6.83
CA VAL A 63 -6.92 -21.24 -7.23
C VAL A 63 -6.64 -21.03 -8.72
N GLU A 64 -5.55 -21.59 -9.25
CA GLU A 64 -5.20 -21.50 -10.67
C GLU A 64 -6.25 -22.18 -11.56
N ASN A 65 -6.77 -23.33 -11.13
CA ASN A 65 -7.78 -24.10 -11.86
C ASN A 65 -9.14 -23.38 -11.94
N LEU A 66 -9.48 -22.52 -10.97
CA LEU A 66 -10.72 -21.76 -10.95
C LEU A 66 -10.79 -20.65 -12.01
N LYS A 67 -9.63 -20.24 -12.57
CA LYS A 67 -9.53 -19.19 -13.60
C LYS A 67 -10.33 -17.93 -13.23
N LEU A 68 -10.12 -17.46 -12.01
CA LEU A 68 -10.82 -16.29 -11.48
C LEU A 68 -10.48 -15.04 -12.30
N PRO A 69 -11.46 -14.16 -12.56
CA PRO A 69 -11.21 -12.93 -13.32
C PRO A 69 -10.30 -11.98 -12.55
N GLY A 70 -9.42 -11.29 -13.28
CA GLY A 70 -8.54 -10.26 -12.71
C GLY A 70 -7.38 -10.79 -11.87
N VAL A 71 -7.16 -12.10 -11.79
CA VAL A 71 -5.97 -12.65 -11.14
C VAL A 71 -4.73 -12.39 -11.98
N VAL A 72 -3.71 -11.79 -11.36
CA VAL A 72 -2.42 -11.47 -11.98
C VAL A 72 -1.35 -12.49 -11.58
N LYS A 73 -1.35 -12.87 -10.31
CA LYS A 73 -0.36 -13.79 -9.73
C LYS A 73 -0.97 -14.46 -8.51
N VAL A 74 -0.57 -15.70 -8.25
CA VAL A 74 -0.80 -16.36 -6.97
C VAL A 74 0.53 -16.79 -6.35
N GLU A 75 0.61 -16.78 -5.04
CA GLU A 75 1.76 -17.30 -4.30
C GLU A 75 1.34 -17.86 -2.94
N VAL A 76 2.16 -18.72 -2.36
CA VAL A 76 1.93 -19.22 -1.00
C VAL A 76 2.66 -18.34 0.00
N GLU A 77 1.94 -17.82 0.98
CA GLU A 77 2.50 -17.01 2.07
C GLU A 77 2.21 -17.68 3.43
N LYS A 78 3.17 -17.58 4.35
CA LYS A 78 3.00 -18.02 5.74
C LYS A 78 2.48 -16.85 6.57
N LYS A 79 1.38 -17.06 7.28
CA LYS A 79 0.81 -16.11 8.24
C LYS A 79 0.72 -16.75 9.62
N HIS A 80 0.63 -15.94 10.65
CA HIS A 80 0.39 -16.40 12.01
C HIS A 80 -1.09 -16.29 12.35
N ASP A 81 -1.73 -17.42 12.67
CA ASP A 81 -3.11 -17.49 13.17
C ASP A 81 -3.11 -17.11 14.66
N LEU A 82 -3.46 -15.85 14.95
CA LEU A 82 -3.48 -15.30 16.30
C LEU A 82 -4.47 -16.00 17.24
N PHE A 83 -5.51 -16.67 16.72
CA PHE A 83 -6.49 -17.37 17.56
C PHE A 83 -5.99 -18.74 18.02
N ARG A 84 -5.17 -19.38 17.20
CA ARG A 84 -4.64 -20.73 17.45
C ARG A 84 -3.16 -20.75 17.80
N ASP A 85 -2.54 -19.58 17.85
CA ASP A 85 -1.11 -19.38 18.12
C ASP A 85 -0.21 -20.30 17.29
N ARG A 86 -0.43 -20.30 15.97
CA ARG A 86 0.32 -21.17 15.05
C ARG A 86 0.54 -20.55 13.68
N GLU A 87 1.59 -20.98 13.00
CA GLU A 87 1.79 -20.64 11.59
C GLU A 87 0.81 -21.41 10.72
N ILE A 88 0.19 -20.71 9.77
CA ILE A 88 -0.68 -21.26 8.72
C ILE A 88 -0.13 -20.85 7.35
N LYS A 89 -0.36 -21.69 6.34
CA LYS A 89 -0.08 -21.38 4.95
C LYS A 89 -1.37 -20.93 4.28
N LEU A 90 -1.30 -19.80 3.58
CA LEU A 90 -2.40 -19.24 2.80
C LEU A 90 -1.94 -19.04 1.37
N THR A 91 -2.87 -19.12 0.42
CA THR A 91 -2.61 -18.68 -0.94
C THR A 91 -2.98 -17.20 -1.05
N LYS A 92 -2.01 -16.36 -1.40
CA LYS A 92 -2.19 -14.95 -1.69
C LYS A 92 -2.50 -14.78 -3.17
N ILE A 93 -3.60 -14.10 -3.47
CA ILE A 93 -4.06 -13.81 -4.83
C ILE A 93 -3.82 -12.32 -5.08
N TYR A 94 -2.94 -11.99 -6.02
CA TYR A 94 -2.78 -10.64 -6.52
C TYR A 94 -3.77 -10.39 -7.66
N ALA A 95 -4.46 -9.27 -7.59
CA ALA A 95 -5.45 -8.86 -8.58
C ALA A 95 -4.96 -7.68 -9.44
N SER A 96 -5.61 -7.50 -10.59
CA SER A 96 -5.35 -6.41 -11.54
C SER A 96 -5.73 -5.05 -10.99
N ASP A 97 -6.80 -5.00 -10.19
CA ASP A 97 -7.40 -3.79 -9.67
C ASP A 97 -8.27 -4.12 -8.44
N PRO A 98 -8.64 -3.12 -7.62
CA PRO A 98 -9.43 -3.35 -6.41
C PRO A 98 -10.83 -3.92 -6.67
N LEU A 99 -11.42 -3.69 -7.86
CA LEU A 99 -12.77 -4.19 -8.18
C LEU A 99 -12.76 -5.69 -8.47
N ALA A 100 -11.65 -6.23 -8.96
CA ALA A 100 -11.43 -7.67 -9.10
C ALA A 100 -11.43 -8.41 -7.75
N ILE A 101 -11.06 -7.75 -6.65
CA ILE A 101 -11.13 -8.33 -5.30
C ILE A 101 -12.58 -8.36 -4.77
N GLY A 102 -13.27 -7.22 -4.76
CA GLY A 102 -14.56 -7.08 -4.07
C GLY A 102 -15.53 -6.02 -4.62
N GLY A 103 -15.38 -5.58 -5.87
CA GLY A 103 -16.17 -4.47 -6.43
C GLY A 103 -17.29 -4.88 -7.38
N THR A 104 -17.40 -6.16 -7.73
CA THR A 104 -18.37 -6.66 -8.72
C THR A 104 -19.01 -7.96 -8.25
N SER A 105 -20.18 -8.30 -8.79
CA SER A 105 -20.88 -9.58 -8.53
C SER A 105 -20.08 -10.82 -8.97
N ASN A 106 -18.98 -10.62 -9.70
CA ASN A 106 -18.12 -11.68 -10.20
C ASN A 106 -16.68 -11.59 -9.66
N SER A 107 -16.46 -10.78 -8.62
CA SER A 107 -15.15 -10.58 -8.01
C SER A 107 -14.67 -11.80 -7.21
N ILE A 108 -13.39 -11.84 -6.85
CA ILE A 108 -12.74 -12.97 -6.19
C ILE A 108 -13.45 -13.34 -4.88
N ARG A 109 -13.83 -12.36 -4.05
CA ARG A 109 -14.50 -12.61 -2.77
C ARG A 109 -15.93 -13.17 -2.89
N GLU A 110 -16.58 -12.97 -4.04
CA GLU A 110 -17.92 -13.53 -4.30
C GLU A 110 -17.83 -15.00 -4.74
N ARG A 111 -16.66 -15.42 -5.22
CA ARG A 111 -16.42 -16.79 -5.70
C ARG A 111 -15.74 -17.67 -4.67
N LEU A 112 -14.93 -17.09 -3.79
CA LEU A 112 -14.18 -17.78 -2.76
C LEU A 112 -14.33 -17.09 -1.41
N ARG A 113 -14.25 -17.88 -0.34
CA ARG A 113 -14.09 -17.33 1.00
C ARG A 113 -12.68 -16.73 1.13
N ALA A 114 -12.58 -15.42 0.97
CA ALA A 114 -11.33 -14.70 1.03
C ALA A 114 -11.18 -13.91 2.35
N TRP A 115 -9.94 -13.77 2.81
CA TRP A 115 -9.52 -12.92 3.92
C TRP A 115 -8.82 -11.67 3.38
N GLU A 116 -8.89 -10.57 4.14
CA GLU A 116 -8.41 -9.23 3.75
C GLU A 116 -9.05 -8.68 2.46
N ALA A 117 -10.09 -9.33 1.93
CA ALA A 117 -10.77 -8.91 0.70
C ALA A 117 -11.75 -7.73 0.89
N ASP A 118 -12.06 -7.38 2.13
CA ASP A 118 -12.92 -6.23 2.47
C ASP A 118 -12.13 -4.99 2.87
N ILE A 119 -10.79 -5.04 2.83
CA ILE A 119 -9.93 -3.89 3.10
C ILE A 119 -9.86 -3.03 1.83
N PRO A 120 -10.32 -1.76 1.84
CA PRO A 120 -10.15 -0.88 0.71
C PRO A 120 -8.68 -0.75 0.30
N TYR A 121 -8.40 -0.78 -1.00
CA TYR A 121 -7.02 -0.85 -1.50
C TYR A 121 -6.11 0.28 -0.98
N HIS A 122 -6.62 1.52 -0.85
CA HIS A 122 -5.81 2.61 -0.31
C HIS A 122 -5.35 2.36 1.14
N LEU A 123 -6.15 1.66 1.95
CA LEU A 123 -5.76 1.25 3.30
C LEU A 123 -4.75 0.10 3.26
N CYS A 124 -4.99 -0.90 2.40
CA CYS A 124 -4.04 -1.99 2.17
C CYS A 124 -2.65 -1.46 1.80
N TYR A 125 -2.59 -0.52 0.85
CA TYR A 125 -1.35 0.17 0.46
C TYR A 125 -0.70 0.90 1.63
N LEU A 126 -1.46 1.71 2.38
CA LEU A 126 -0.93 2.45 3.53
C LEU A 126 -0.37 1.50 4.61
N TYR A 127 -1.05 0.39 4.90
CA TYR A 127 -0.61 -0.60 5.89
C TYR A 127 0.71 -1.27 5.49
N ASP A 128 0.78 -1.75 4.24
CA ASP A 128 1.97 -2.43 3.73
C ASP A 128 3.18 -1.50 3.61
N MET A 129 2.95 -0.25 3.19
CA MET A 129 3.99 0.78 3.11
C MET A 129 4.31 1.43 4.46
N LYS A 130 3.58 1.07 5.52
CA LYS A 130 3.72 1.63 6.88
C LYS A 130 3.60 3.16 6.90
N LEU A 131 2.65 3.66 6.11
CA LEU A 131 2.37 5.09 5.99
C LEU A 131 1.15 5.46 6.86
N ILE A 132 1.31 6.52 7.63
CA ILE A 132 0.31 7.05 8.54
C ILE A 132 -0.09 8.42 7.99
N PRO A 133 -1.36 8.62 7.60
CA PRO A 133 -1.82 9.94 7.19
C PRO A 133 -1.67 10.96 8.32
N SER A 134 -1.52 12.23 7.95
CA SER A 134 -1.48 13.41 8.83
C SER A 134 -0.25 13.53 9.74
N ILE A 135 0.85 12.83 9.43
CA ILE A 135 2.16 13.05 10.08
C ILE A 135 3.18 13.58 9.05
N PRO A 136 4.26 14.26 9.49
CA PRO A 136 5.27 14.79 8.59
C PRO A 136 6.19 13.68 8.05
N TYR A 137 6.55 13.84 6.78
CA TYR A 137 7.44 12.96 6.04
C TYR A 137 8.46 13.79 5.26
N ARG A 138 9.63 13.20 5.03
CA ARG A 138 10.58 13.64 4.00
C ARG A 138 10.65 12.62 2.88
N LEU A 139 10.89 13.09 1.66
CA LEU A 139 11.10 12.22 0.51
C LEU A 139 12.60 11.92 0.36
N ASP A 140 12.97 10.65 0.40
CA ASP A 140 14.34 10.17 0.18
C ASP A 140 14.35 8.99 -0.78
N GLY A 141 14.98 9.16 -1.95
CA GLY A 141 15.04 8.12 -2.98
C GLY A 141 13.67 7.58 -3.43
N GLY A 142 12.63 8.43 -3.44
CA GLY A 142 11.26 8.04 -3.78
C GLY A 142 10.48 7.36 -2.64
N LYS A 143 11.06 7.24 -1.45
CA LYS A 143 10.40 6.70 -0.26
C LYS A 143 10.10 7.80 0.75
N LEU A 144 8.94 7.71 1.40
CA LEU A 144 8.59 8.61 2.48
C LEU A 144 9.13 8.07 3.80
N LEU A 145 9.94 8.88 4.48
CA LEU A 145 10.46 8.59 5.81
C LEU A 145 9.78 9.52 6.81
N PRO A 146 9.16 9.00 7.89
CA PRO A 146 8.59 9.85 8.93
C PRO A 146 9.63 10.81 9.49
N VAL A 147 9.24 12.05 9.71
CA VAL A 147 10.06 13.04 10.42
C VAL A 147 9.60 13.02 11.87
N GLU A 148 10.52 12.78 12.80
CA GLU A 148 10.18 12.92 14.22
C GLU A 148 9.88 14.39 14.52
N PRO A 149 8.82 14.69 15.29
CA PRO A 149 8.63 16.04 15.80
C PRO A 149 9.81 16.42 16.69
N ASP A 150 10.27 17.66 16.59
CA ASP A 150 11.25 18.20 17.53
C ASP A 150 10.71 18.01 18.96
N ARG A 151 11.52 17.34 19.80
CA ARG A 151 11.19 17.15 21.22
C ARG A 151 11.74 18.36 21.96
N ASP A 152 10.86 19.32 22.24
CA ASP A 152 11.11 20.39 23.22
C ASP A 152 11.24 19.83 24.65
#